data_AF-A0A821FJP0-F1
#
_entry.id   AF-A0A821FJP0-F1
#
_cell.length_a   1.000
_cell.length_b   1.000
_cell.length_c   1.000
_cell.angle_alpha   90.00
_cell.angle_beta   90.00
_cell.angle_gamma   90.00
#
_symmetry.space_group_name_H-M   'P 1'
#
loop_
_entity.id
_entity.type
_entity.pdbx_description
1 polymer ?
#
loop_
_entity_poly.entity_id
_entity_poly.type
_entity_poly.pdbx_seq_one_letter_code
_entity_poly.pdbx_strand_id
1 'polypeptide(L)'
;MELVDISSPRKDSLNSEKIKLLLQTESTKYTVIKKKSSTSSSSSLPSWWSSFGYPAKSDENAKYQRIFGYVSCFKCYQTFIYSAKSGTTRLREHQNKCARIISLSSSSSSSSINIDQSNISSSSSSILIDHSINTASSLQSTLPQHGFRTSLKLSETDTNNMKTLCAQWVCMDLRPFSMLDDSGFRAVAQELIRIGHKYGMIDVNEILRSRHTIARSINDIAATYREHMKQKLIERLKYRAITICPDFWTDTYKNISYLGLNLT
;
A
#
# COMPACT_ATOMS: atom_id res chain seq x y z
N MET A 1 16.80 -17.72 -33.86
CA MET A 1 16.29 -16.38 -33.51
C MET A 1 16.80 -16.09 -32.11
N GLU A 2 17.97 -15.47 -32.03
CA GLU A 2 18.69 -15.24 -30.77
C GLU A 2 18.11 -14.03 -30.05
N LEU A 3 17.82 -14.23 -28.75
CA LEU A 3 17.39 -13.18 -27.84
C LEU A 3 18.65 -12.55 -27.24
N VAL A 4 18.91 -11.30 -27.59
CA VAL A 4 20.01 -10.52 -26.99
C VAL A 4 19.45 -9.81 -25.76
N ASP A 5 20.02 -10.10 -24.60
CA ASP A 5 19.71 -9.42 -23.33
C ASP A 5 20.69 -8.25 -23.14
N ILE A 6 20.21 -7.02 -23.39
CA ILE A 6 20.99 -5.80 -23.14
C ILE A 6 20.34 -5.08 -21.96
N SER A 7 20.98 -5.20 -20.80
CA SER A 7 20.71 -4.38 -19.62
C SER A 7 21.55 -3.09 -19.70
N SER A 8 20.96 -1.99 -20.16
CA SER A 8 21.54 -0.65 -19.98
C SER A 8 20.49 0.35 -19.45
N PRO A 9 20.84 1.27 -18.54
CA PRO A 9 19.89 1.98 -17.70
C PRO A 9 19.62 3.39 -18.21
N ARG A 10 18.51 3.56 -18.93
CA ARG A 10 17.72 4.79 -18.96
C ARG A 10 16.25 4.38 -18.94
N LYS A 11 15.74 4.04 -17.76
CA LYS A 11 14.40 3.48 -17.61
C LYS A 11 13.41 4.57 -17.25
N ASP A 12 12.78 5.14 -18.26
CA ASP A 12 11.36 5.47 -18.14
C ASP A 12 10.68 4.20 -17.62
N SER A 13 10.23 4.21 -16.37
CA SER A 13 9.59 3.06 -15.76
C SER A 13 8.25 2.83 -16.47
N LEU A 14 8.25 1.95 -17.46
CA LEU A 14 7.03 1.48 -18.11
C LEU A 14 6.16 0.79 -17.06
N ASN A 15 4.94 1.28 -16.85
CA ASN A 15 3.92 0.62 -16.04
C ASN A 15 2.90 -0.11 -16.95
N SER A 16 2.00 -0.90 -16.36
CA SER A 16 1.00 -1.68 -17.11
C SER A 16 0.06 -0.82 -17.97
N GLU A 17 -0.29 0.37 -17.50
CA GLU A 17 -1.20 1.30 -18.20
C GLU A 17 -0.51 1.91 -19.42
N LYS A 18 0.74 2.34 -19.27
CA LYS A 18 1.55 2.87 -20.37
C LYS A 18 1.78 1.81 -21.43
N ILE A 19 2.06 0.56 -21.05
CA ILE A 19 2.21 -0.56 -22.00
C ILE A 19 0.89 -0.81 -22.75
N LYS A 20 -0.25 -0.81 -22.04
CA LYS A 20 -1.57 -0.95 -22.67
C LYS A 20 -1.82 0.16 -23.69
N LEU A 21 -1.56 1.41 -23.31
CA LEU A 21 -1.73 2.56 -24.20
C LEU A 21 -0.86 2.41 -25.45
N LEU A 22 0.42 2.08 -25.29
CA LEU A 22 1.36 1.88 -26.41
C LEU A 22 0.90 0.76 -27.36
N LEU A 23 0.37 -0.35 -26.83
CA LEU A 23 -0.19 -1.43 -27.65
C LEU A 23 -1.45 -1.00 -28.42
N GLN A 24 -2.21 -0.05 -27.89
CA GLN A 24 -3.43 0.47 -28.53
C GLN A 24 -3.13 1.58 -29.55
N THR A 25 -2.20 2.48 -29.25
CA THR A 25 -1.92 3.68 -30.06
C THR A 25 -0.83 3.45 -31.12
N GLU A 26 0.17 2.63 -30.81
CA GLU A 26 1.37 2.45 -31.63
C GLU A 26 1.49 0.99 -32.12
N SER A 27 0.46 0.46 -32.76
CA SER A 27 0.38 -0.95 -33.19
C SER A 27 1.46 -1.39 -34.19
N THR A 28 2.05 -0.46 -34.93
CA THR A 28 3.20 -0.73 -35.83
C THR A 28 4.49 -0.97 -35.05
N LYS A 29 4.61 -0.39 -33.85
CA LYS A 29 5.83 -0.41 -33.05
C LYS A 29 5.71 -1.30 -31.82
N TYR A 30 4.51 -1.55 -31.31
CA TYR A 30 4.29 -2.43 -30.17
C TYR A 30 3.32 -3.54 -30.54
N THR A 31 3.66 -4.76 -30.16
CA THR A 31 2.82 -5.93 -30.41
C THR A 31 2.90 -6.92 -29.25
N VAL A 32 2.01 -7.90 -29.24
CA VAL A 32 2.01 -8.97 -28.26
C VAL A 32 2.51 -10.25 -28.96
N ILE A 33 3.63 -10.80 -28.51
CA ILE A 33 4.25 -12.00 -29.09
C ILE A 33 3.85 -13.26 -28.33
N LYS A 34 3.53 -14.34 -29.04
CA LYS A 34 3.23 -15.65 -28.46
C LYS A 34 4.48 -16.27 -27.83
N LYS A 35 4.30 -16.95 -26.69
CA LYS A 35 5.35 -17.75 -26.07
C LYS A 35 5.62 -18.99 -26.96
N LYS A 36 6.84 -19.13 -27.46
CA LYS A 36 7.27 -20.38 -28.11
C LYS A 36 7.47 -21.45 -27.04
N SER A 37 6.93 -22.65 -27.26
CA SER A 37 7.26 -23.82 -26.44
C SER A 37 8.73 -24.15 -26.66
N SER A 38 9.56 -23.85 -25.67
CA SER A 38 10.92 -24.39 -25.61
C SER A 38 10.81 -25.90 -25.42
N THR A 39 11.49 -26.66 -26.26
CA THR A 39 11.66 -28.13 -26.25
C THR A 39 10.57 -29.00 -26.91
N SER A 40 11.07 -29.88 -27.77
CA SER A 40 10.49 -30.95 -28.59
C SER A 40 9.80 -32.08 -27.79
N SER A 41 9.39 -31.80 -26.56
CA SER A 41 8.66 -32.72 -25.68
C SER A 41 7.25 -32.18 -25.50
N SER A 42 6.26 -33.01 -25.82
CA SER A 42 4.82 -32.73 -25.92
C SER A 42 4.11 -32.31 -24.62
N SER A 43 4.71 -31.49 -23.77
CA SER A 43 4.02 -30.83 -22.66
C SER A 43 3.29 -29.61 -23.20
N SER A 44 1.97 -29.71 -23.36
CA SER A 44 1.13 -28.59 -23.78
C SER A 44 1.35 -27.38 -22.87
N LEU A 45 1.55 -26.21 -23.46
CA LEU A 45 1.61 -24.97 -22.69
C LEU A 45 0.31 -24.83 -21.87
N PRO A 46 0.37 -24.26 -20.64
CA PRO A 46 -0.83 -23.99 -19.85
C PRO A 46 -1.88 -23.27 -20.69
N SER A 47 -3.13 -23.75 -20.64
CA SER A 47 -4.26 -23.33 -21.50
C SER A 47 -4.43 -21.81 -21.63
N TRP A 48 -4.10 -21.04 -20.59
CA TRP A 48 -4.23 -19.58 -20.60
C TRP A 48 -3.26 -18.86 -21.57
N TRP A 49 -2.11 -19.45 -21.93
CA TRP A 49 -1.20 -18.86 -22.93
C TRP A 49 -1.81 -18.73 -24.33
N SER A 50 -2.96 -19.36 -24.59
CA SER A 50 -3.74 -19.12 -25.81
C SER A 50 -4.28 -17.68 -25.89
N SER A 51 -4.52 -17.04 -24.75
CA SER A 51 -5.16 -15.71 -24.64
C SER A 51 -4.20 -14.58 -24.29
N PHE A 52 -2.96 -14.92 -23.90
CA PHE A 52 -1.95 -13.96 -23.46
C PHE A 52 -0.61 -14.18 -24.17
N GLY A 53 0.13 -13.10 -24.34
CA GLY A 53 1.51 -13.14 -24.81
C GLY A 53 2.37 -12.10 -24.12
N TYR A 54 3.61 -11.98 -24.57
CA TYR A 54 4.53 -10.99 -24.05
C TYR A 54 4.40 -9.68 -24.84
N PRO A 55 4.21 -8.52 -24.19
CA PRO A 55 4.35 -7.26 -24.88
C PRO A 55 5.78 -7.08 -25.36
N ALA A 56 5.93 -6.63 -26.59
CA ALA A 56 7.22 -6.42 -27.23
C ALA A 56 7.20 -5.15 -28.10
N LYS A 57 8.36 -4.51 -28.20
CA LYS A 57 8.63 -3.38 -29.08
C LYS A 57 9.32 -3.89 -30.34
N SER A 58 8.82 -3.52 -31.52
CA SER A 58 9.50 -3.73 -32.79
C SER A 58 10.64 -2.73 -32.93
N ASP A 59 11.81 -3.26 -33.29
CA ASP A 59 12.96 -2.49 -33.73
C ASP A 59 12.89 -2.23 -35.24
N GLU A 60 13.73 -1.32 -35.74
CA GLU A 60 13.83 -0.97 -37.17
C GLU A 60 14.17 -2.20 -38.05
N ASN A 61 14.85 -3.18 -37.46
CA ASN A 61 15.23 -4.44 -38.11
C ASN A 61 14.14 -5.53 -38.06
N ALA A 62 12.88 -5.18 -37.79
CA ALA A 62 11.77 -6.12 -37.55
C ALA A 62 12.05 -7.16 -36.45
N LYS A 63 13.00 -6.88 -35.55
CA LYS A 63 13.27 -7.69 -34.36
C LYS A 63 12.38 -7.21 -33.22
N TYR A 64 11.80 -8.14 -32.47
CA TYR A 64 10.95 -7.81 -31.33
C TYR A 64 11.73 -7.89 -30.02
N GLN A 65 11.84 -6.77 -29.31
CA GLN A 65 12.40 -6.71 -27.98
C GLN A 65 11.28 -6.85 -26.94
N ARG A 66 11.35 -7.91 -26.12
CA ARG A 66 10.35 -8.18 -25.08
C ARG A 66 10.43 -7.15 -23.96
N ILE A 67 9.27 -6.73 -23.47
CA ILE A 67 9.13 -5.96 -22.23
C ILE A 67 9.01 -6.94 -21.06
N PHE A 68 10.08 -7.09 -20.29
CA PHE A 68 10.16 -8.04 -19.17
C PHE A 68 9.26 -7.65 -18.00
N GLY A 69 8.78 -8.66 -17.27
CA GLY A 69 7.91 -8.48 -16.10
C GLY A 69 6.43 -8.30 -16.41
N TYR A 70 6.04 -8.35 -17.68
CA TYR A 70 4.65 -8.15 -18.11
C TYR A 70 4.15 -9.24 -19.06
N VAL A 71 2.83 -9.40 -19.07
CA VAL A 71 2.06 -10.17 -20.06
C VAL A 71 0.83 -9.38 -20.46
N SER A 72 0.43 -9.46 -21.73
CA SER A 72 -0.70 -8.70 -22.26
C SER A 72 -1.68 -9.64 -22.95
N CYS A 73 -2.97 -9.34 -22.80
CA CYS A 73 -4.01 -10.09 -23.51
C CYS A 73 -3.97 -9.76 -25.01
N PHE A 74 -4.10 -10.77 -25.88
CA PHE A 74 -4.16 -10.56 -27.33
C PHE A 74 -5.42 -9.82 -27.79
N LYS A 75 -6.49 -9.84 -26.98
CA LYS A 75 -7.81 -9.33 -27.37
C LYS A 75 -7.99 -7.86 -26.99
N CYS A 76 -7.70 -7.51 -25.74
CA CYS A 76 -7.98 -6.18 -25.20
C CYS A 76 -6.72 -5.38 -24.81
N TYR A 77 -5.54 -5.97 -25.01
CA TYR A 77 -4.23 -5.41 -24.63
C TYR A 77 -4.06 -5.06 -23.14
N GLN A 78 -4.98 -5.49 -22.28
CA GLN A 78 -4.82 -5.35 -20.84
C GLN A 78 -3.54 -6.06 -20.42
N THR A 79 -2.68 -5.31 -19.74
CA THR A 79 -1.33 -5.73 -19.37
C THR A 79 -1.26 -5.99 -17.87
N PHE A 80 -0.64 -7.10 -17.49
CA PHE A 80 -0.50 -7.58 -16.12
C PHE A 80 0.97 -7.77 -15.78
N ILE A 81 1.34 -7.49 -14.54
CA ILE A 81 2.66 -7.85 -14.00
C ILE A 81 2.72 -9.38 -13.88
N TYR A 82 3.77 -9.97 -14.42
CA TYR A 82 3.98 -11.41 -14.42
C TYR A 82 5.45 -11.77 -14.23
N SER A 83 5.70 -12.59 -13.22
CA SER A 83 6.95 -13.30 -12.98
C SER A 83 6.69 -14.81 -12.93
N ALA A 84 7.72 -15.63 -13.11
CA ALA A 84 7.58 -17.09 -12.97
C ALA A 84 7.10 -17.52 -11.56
N LYS A 85 7.28 -16.65 -10.56
CA LYS A 85 6.85 -16.86 -9.18
C LYS A 85 5.46 -16.28 -8.89
N SER A 86 4.99 -15.32 -9.68
CA SER A 86 3.65 -14.74 -9.50
C SER A 86 2.58 -15.73 -9.97
N GLY A 87 1.57 -15.98 -9.14
CA GLY A 87 0.44 -16.83 -9.47
C GLY A 87 -0.31 -16.40 -10.75
N THR A 88 -1.08 -17.32 -11.34
CA THR A 88 -1.80 -17.10 -12.61
C THR A 88 -3.27 -16.69 -12.43
N THR A 89 -3.69 -16.41 -11.19
CA THR A 89 -5.10 -16.18 -10.83
C THR A 89 -5.72 -15.01 -11.61
N ARG A 90 -5.06 -13.85 -11.61
CA ARG A 90 -5.54 -12.65 -12.33
C ARG A 90 -5.66 -12.86 -13.85
N LEU A 91 -4.78 -13.67 -14.42
CA LEU A 91 -4.81 -14.00 -15.85
C LEU A 91 -6.01 -14.89 -16.18
N ARG A 92 -6.30 -15.90 -15.35
CA ARG A 92 -7.48 -16.77 -15.54
C ARG A 92 -8.78 -16.01 -15.34
N GLU A 93 -8.87 -15.19 -14.29
CA GLU A 93 -10.04 -14.33 -14.06
C GLU A 93 -10.29 -13.41 -15.26
N HIS A 94 -9.24 -12.80 -15.80
CA HIS A 94 -9.34 -11.99 -16.98
C HIS A 94 -9.73 -12.80 -18.22
N GLN A 95 -9.17 -13.99 -18.44
CA GLN A 95 -9.52 -14.85 -19.58
C GLN A 95 -11.04 -15.11 -19.65
N ASN A 96 -11.65 -15.39 -18.50
CA ASN A 96 -13.09 -15.66 -18.40
C ASN A 96 -13.94 -14.40 -18.64
N LYS A 97 -13.45 -13.22 -18.27
CA LYS A 97 -14.18 -11.93 -18.40
C LYS A 97 -13.95 -11.25 -19.76
N CYS A 98 -12.74 -11.31 -20.29
CA CYS A 98 -12.32 -10.61 -21.50
C CYS A 98 -13.09 -11.08 -22.74
N ALA A 99 -13.45 -12.36 -22.80
CA ALA A 99 -14.25 -12.90 -23.88
C ALA A 99 -15.65 -12.25 -23.97
N ARG A 100 -16.18 -11.72 -22.84
CA ARG A 100 -17.50 -11.09 -22.79
C ARG A 100 -17.47 -9.60 -23.13
N ILE A 101 -16.34 -8.91 -22.92
CA ILE A 101 -16.26 -7.45 -23.07
C ILE A 101 -16.29 -7.01 -24.54
N ILE A 102 -15.72 -7.80 -25.47
CA ILE A 102 -15.78 -7.48 -26.91
C ILE A 102 -17.19 -7.67 -27.47
N SER A 103 -18.03 -8.48 -26.84
CA SER A 103 -19.42 -8.72 -27.25
C SER A 103 -20.40 -7.63 -26.79
N LEU A 104 -19.98 -6.72 -25.91
CA LEU A 104 -20.87 -5.74 -25.25
C LEU A 104 -20.56 -4.28 -25.59
N SER A 105 -19.57 -4.00 -26.45
CA SER A 105 -19.30 -2.62 -26.93
C SER A 105 -20.30 -2.11 -27.98
N SER A 106 -21.48 -2.73 -28.09
CA SER A 106 -22.54 -2.34 -29.03
C SER A 106 -23.94 -2.35 -28.40
N SER A 107 -24.07 -1.88 -27.16
CA SER A 107 -25.38 -1.48 -26.61
C SER A 107 -25.23 -0.50 -25.46
N SER A 108 -25.41 0.78 -25.78
CA SER A 108 -25.73 1.84 -24.83
C SER A 108 -27.18 1.69 -24.37
N SER A 109 -27.38 1.48 -23.07
CA SER A 109 -28.66 1.78 -22.42
C SER A 109 -28.46 2.16 -20.96
N SER A 110 -28.74 3.43 -20.73
CA SER A 110 -28.92 4.12 -19.47
C SER A 110 -29.98 3.43 -18.63
N SER A 111 -29.74 3.27 -17.33
CA SER A 111 -30.80 3.09 -16.34
C SER A 111 -30.37 3.75 -15.04
N SER A 112 -30.89 4.96 -14.86
CA SER A 112 -30.88 5.72 -13.62
C SER A 112 -31.74 5.00 -12.59
N ILE A 113 -31.20 4.78 -11.39
CA ILE A 113 -32.01 4.38 -10.23
C ILE A 113 -31.89 5.50 -9.21
N ASN A 114 -32.99 6.25 -9.07
CA ASN A 114 -33.27 7.14 -7.96
C ASN A 114 -33.51 6.30 -6.69
N ILE A 115 -32.86 6.64 -5.59
CA ILE A 115 -33.34 6.29 -4.26
C ILE A 115 -33.22 7.52 -3.35
N ASP A 116 -34.36 7.84 -2.76
CA ASP A 116 -34.71 8.98 -1.93
C ASP A 116 -33.84 9.17 -0.68
N GLN A 117 -33.66 10.45 -0.36
CA GLN A 117 -33.18 10.97 0.91
C GLN A 117 -34.27 10.86 1.98
N SER A 118 -33.91 10.33 3.15
CA SER A 118 -34.64 10.60 4.39
C SER A 118 -33.70 11.11 5.48
N ASN A 119 -33.98 12.36 5.86
CA ASN A 119 -33.70 13.08 7.09
C ASN A 119 -33.06 12.30 8.25
N ILE A 120 -31.99 12.85 8.83
CA ILE A 120 -31.88 13.09 10.29
C ILE A 120 -31.13 14.42 10.49
N SER A 121 -31.83 15.30 11.17
CA SER A 121 -31.42 16.62 11.62
C SER A 121 -30.49 16.58 12.84
N SER A 122 -29.50 17.47 12.77
CA SER A 122 -28.82 18.21 13.83
C SER A 122 -29.47 18.26 15.23
N SER A 123 -28.64 18.19 16.29
CA SER A 123 -28.61 19.20 17.37
C SER A 123 -27.36 19.06 18.25
N SER A 124 -26.69 20.20 18.43
CA SER A 124 -25.47 20.48 19.18
C SER A 124 -25.68 20.54 20.69
N SER A 125 -24.60 20.41 21.48
CA SER A 125 -24.20 21.36 22.54
C SER A 125 -22.95 20.87 23.27
N SER A 126 -21.85 21.63 23.21
CA SER A 126 -20.75 21.52 24.19
C SER A 126 -20.18 22.91 24.43
N ILE A 127 -20.25 23.31 25.69
CA ILE A 127 -19.98 24.64 26.24
C ILE A 127 -18.47 24.85 26.36
N LEU A 128 -18.04 26.07 26.00
CA LEU A 128 -16.70 26.62 26.16
C LEU A 128 -16.38 26.87 27.64
N ILE A 129 -15.19 26.50 28.10
CA ILE A 129 -14.46 27.28 29.11
C ILE A 129 -12.99 27.39 28.69
N ASP A 130 -12.59 28.65 28.56
CA ASP A 130 -11.31 29.21 28.18
C ASP A 130 -10.42 29.37 29.43
N HIS A 131 -9.12 29.11 29.33
CA HIS A 131 -8.13 29.76 30.20
C HIS A 131 -6.73 29.72 29.55
N SER A 132 -6.38 30.86 28.98
CA SER A 132 -5.05 31.24 28.51
C SER A 132 -4.07 31.44 29.66
N ILE A 133 -2.83 30.97 29.50
CA ILE A 133 -1.63 31.59 30.12
C ILE A 133 -0.55 31.72 29.05
N ASN A 134 -0.25 32.97 28.72
CA ASN A 134 0.89 33.40 27.91
C ASN A 134 2.20 33.26 28.69
N THR A 135 3.27 32.84 28.02
CA THR A 135 4.62 33.37 28.27
C THR A 135 5.51 33.13 27.05
N ALA A 136 6.12 34.21 26.57
CA ALA A 136 6.88 34.30 25.33
C ALA A 136 8.39 34.32 25.60
N SER A 137 9.20 33.66 24.76
CA SER A 137 10.57 34.08 24.35
C SER A 137 10.96 33.26 23.10
N SER A 138 10.80 33.77 21.88
CA SER A 138 11.81 34.50 21.07
C SER A 138 13.14 33.76 20.89
N LEU A 139 13.31 33.13 19.71
CA LEU A 139 14.53 33.20 18.88
C LEU A 139 14.10 32.96 17.42
N GLN A 140 14.12 34.03 16.62
CA GLN A 140 13.77 34.04 15.21
C GLN A 140 14.89 33.40 14.38
N SER A 141 14.56 32.34 13.64
CA SER A 141 15.33 31.93 12.46
C SER A 141 14.45 32.13 11.23
N THR A 142 14.83 33.11 10.41
CA THR A 142 14.17 33.42 9.15
C THR A 142 14.65 32.43 8.09
N LEU A 143 13.98 31.28 8.00
CA LEU A 143 14.06 30.40 6.84
C LEU A 143 13.06 30.89 5.77
N PRO A 144 13.39 30.77 4.46
CA PRO A 144 12.49 31.18 3.39
C PRO A 144 11.20 30.36 3.47
N GLN A 145 10.06 31.05 3.64
CA GLN A 145 8.74 30.43 3.58
C GLN A 145 8.48 29.96 2.15
N HIS A 146 8.87 28.72 1.87
CA HIS A 146 8.56 28.05 0.62
C HIS A 146 7.04 27.81 0.54
N GLY A 147 6.39 28.56 -0.34
CA GLY A 147 5.14 28.25 -1.05
C GLY A 147 4.02 27.55 -0.28
N PHE A 148 2.89 28.25 -0.15
CA PHE A 148 1.55 27.72 0.08
C PHE A 148 1.40 26.28 -0.46
N ARG A 149 1.50 25.28 0.43
CA ARG A 149 1.11 23.91 0.10
C ARG A 149 -0.40 23.90 0.03
N THR A 150 -0.95 24.00 -1.17
CA THR A 150 -2.34 23.65 -1.41
C THR A 150 -2.54 22.21 -0.94
N SER A 151 -3.21 22.06 0.20
CA SER A 151 -3.63 20.76 0.69
C SER A 151 -4.52 20.13 -0.39
N LEU A 152 -4.00 19.12 -1.07
CA LEU A 152 -4.75 18.40 -2.10
C LEU A 152 -5.93 17.74 -1.40
N LYS A 153 -7.13 18.24 -1.67
CA LYS A 153 -8.35 17.61 -1.18
C LYS A 153 -8.54 16.29 -1.91
N LEU A 154 -8.72 15.22 -1.14
CA LEU A 154 -9.06 13.91 -1.67
C LEU A 154 -10.44 13.96 -2.32
N SER A 155 -10.67 13.16 -3.36
CA SER A 155 -12.01 13.07 -3.97
C SER A 155 -13.02 12.50 -2.96
N GLU A 156 -14.30 12.82 -3.14
CA GLU A 156 -15.36 12.27 -2.30
C GLU A 156 -15.45 10.74 -2.42
N THR A 157 -15.28 10.21 -3.63
CA THR A 157 -15.26 8.78 -3.90
C THR A 157 -14.15 8.07 -3.12
N ASP A 158 -12.93 8.61 -3.15
CA ASP A 158 -11.79 8.04 -2.41
C ASP A 158 -12.01 8.13 -0.90
N THR A 159 -12.59 9.23 -0.43
CA THR A 159 -12.92 9.43 0.99
C THR A 159 -13.93 8.38 1.47
N ASN A 160 -14.98 8.11 0.70
CA ASN A 160 -15.98 7.09 1.03
C ASN A 160 -15.41 5.67 0.93
N ASN A 161 -14.53 5.40 -0.04
CA ASN A 161 -13.81 4.14 -0.13
C ASN A 161 -12.93 3.91 1.11
N MET A 162 -12.18 4.92 1.55
CA MET A 162 -11.37 4.83 2.77
C MET A 162 -12.21 4.58 4.02
N LYS A 163 -13.36 5.25 4.18
CA LYS A 163 -14.30 4.96 5.28
C LYS A 163 -14.74 3.50 5.28
N THR A 164 -15.08 2.97 4.12
CA THR A 164 -15.54 1.58 3.95
C THR A 164 -14.43 0.58 4.29
N LEU A 165 -13.21 0.81 3.81
CA LEU A 165 -12.06 -0.04 4.09
C LEU A 165 -11.70 -0.05 5.58
N CYS A 166 -11.72 1.12 6.25
CA CYS A 166 -11.49 1.21 7.69
C CYS A 166 -12.57 0.47 8.49
N ALA A 167 -13.84 0.63 8.12
CA ALA A 167 -14.94 -0.08 8.77
C ALA A 167 -14.83 -1.60 8.59
N GLN A 168 -14.51 -2.06 7.37
CA GLN A 168 -14.28 -3.48 7.09
C GLN A 168 -13.11 -4.01 7.91
N TRP A 169 -11.98 -3.29 7.96
CA TRP A 169 -10.82 -3.70 8.72
C TRP A 169 -11.13 -3.87 10.21
N VAL A 170 -11.81 -2.89 10.81
CA VAL A 170 -12.23 -2.93 12.21
C VAL A 170 -13.12 -4.14 12.49
N CYS A 171 -14.13 -4.37 11.65
CA CYS A 171 -15.07 -5.48 11.83
C CYS A 171 -14.42 -6.85 11.59
N MET A 172 -13.58 -6.98 10.57
CA MET A 172 -12.96 -8.26 10.19
C MET A 172 -11.89 -8.71 11.19
N ASP A 173 -11.08 -7.78 11.70
CA ASP A 173 -9.98 -8.09 12.62
C ASP A 173 -10.33 -7.81 14.09
N LEU A 174 -11.59 -7.49 14.39
CA LEU A 174 -12.11 -7.14 15.72
C LEU A 174 -11.24 -6.07 16.42
N ARG A 175 -10.86 -5.02 15.69
CA ARG A 175 -10.03 -3.94 16.23
C ARG A 175 -10.89 -2.90 16.97
N PRO A 176 -10.37 -2.25 18.03
CA PRO A 176 -11.08 -1.13 18.64
C PRO A 176 -11.09 0.08 17.68
N PHE A 177 -12.18 0.85 17.67
CA PHE A 177 -12.30 2.05 16.82
C PHE A 177 -11.22 3.10 17.10
N SER A 178 -10.75 3.20 18.36
CA SER A 178 -9.69 4.13 18.78
C SER A 178 -8.38 3.93 18.02
N MET A 179 -8.14 2.74 17.44
CA MET A 179 -6.95 2.46 16.64
C MET A 179 -6.79 3.41 15.44
N LEU A 180 -7.90 3.93 14.89
CA LEU A 180 -7.85 4.87 13.77
C LEU A 180 -7.32 6.25 14.18
N ASP A 181 -7.37 6.56 15.47
CA ASP A 181 -6.87 7.80 16.05
C ASP A 181 -5.44 7.68 16.59
N ASP A 182 -4.89 6.48 16.67
CA ASP A 182 -3.53 6.24 17.14
C ASP A 182 -2.49 6.95 16.26
N SER A 183 -1.66 7.78 16.90
CA SER A 183 -0.58 8.51 16.24
C SER A 183 0.43 7.56 15.57
N GLY A 184 0.70 6.40 16.19
CA GLY A 184 1.56 5.36 15.64
C GLY A 184 1.02 4.76 14.34
N PHE A 185 -0.28 4.48 14.27
CA PHE A 185 -0.91 3.99 13.04
C PHE A 185 -0.86 5.05 11.94
N ARG A 186 -1.16 6.32 12.24
CA ARG A 186 -1.09 7.43 11.29
C ARG A 186 0.33 7.63 10.74
N ALA A 187 1.36 7.49 11.58
CA ALA A 187 2.76 7.56 11.15
C ALA A 187 3.11 6.44 10.16
N VAL A 188 2.68 5.19 10.44
CA VAL A 188 2.87 4.06 9.52
C VAL A 188 2.14 4.28 8.21
N ALA A 189 0.87 4.71 8.24
CA ALA A 189 0.09 4.98 7.04
C ALA A 189 0.73 6.07 6.16
N GLN A 190 1.22 7.15 6.79
CA GLN A 190 1.91 8.22 6.08
C GLN A 190 3.21 7.73 5.40
N GLU A 191 3.94 6.83 6.07
CA GLU A 191 5.15 6.21 5.53
C GLU A 191 4.83 5.29 4.34
N LEU A 192 3.73 4.53 4.37
CA LEU A 192 3.25 3.76 3.23
C LEU A 192 2.93 4.64 2.03
N ILE A 193 2.27 5.78 2.24
CA ILE A 193 1.99 6.77 1.17
C ILE A 193 3.30 7.30 0.59
N ARG A 194 4.29 7.60 1.43
CA ARG A 194 5.61 8.08 0.99
C ARG A 194 6.35 7.05 0.14
N ILE A 195 6.31 5.77 0.55
CA ILE A 195 6.87 4.65 -0.20
C ILE A 195 6.17 4.50 -1.55
N GLY A 196 4.83 4.54 -1.56
CA GLY A 196 4.03 4.48 -2.79
C GLY A 196 4.31 5.65 -3.74
N HIS A 197 4.49 6.87 -3.21
CA HIS A 197 4.89 8.02 -4.01
C HIS A 197 6.29 7.85 -4.62
N LYS A 198 7.26 7.34 -3.84
CA LYS A 198 8.65 7.19 -4.28
C LYS A 198 8.85 6.08 -5.33
N TYR A 199 8.14 4.96 -5.18
CA TYR A 199 8.40 3.76 -5.96
C TYR A 199 7.20 3.30 -6.81
N GLY A 200 6.06 3.97 -6.72
CA GLY A 200 4.83 3.61 -7.41
C GLY A 200 4.09 2.45 -6.75
N MET A 201 3.41 1.64 -7.56
CA MET A 201 2.66 0.48 -7.07
C MET A 201 3.61 -0.65 -6.65
N ILE A 202 3.76 -0.84 -5.34
CA ILE A 202 4.49 -1.96 -4.74
C ILE A 202 3.47 -2.90 -4.08
N ASP A 203 3.76 -4.19 -4.06
CA ASP A 203 2.98 -5.16 -3.28
C ASP A 203 3.15 -4.89 -1.77
N VAL A 204 2.03 -4.72 -1.07
CA VAL A 204 2.00 -4.46 0.38
C VAL A 204 2.73 -5.56 1.17
N ASN A 205 2.72 -6.80 0.68
CA ASN A 205 3.41 -7.92 1.33
C ASN A 205 4.94 -7.81 1.27
N GLU A 206 5.49 -7.03 0.33
CA GLU A 206 6.93 -6.75 0.26
C GLU A 206 7.34 -5.66 1.26
N ILE A 207 6.40 -4.77 1.60
CA ILE A 207 6.62 -3.65 2.53
C ILE A 207 6.39 -4.10 3.98
N LEU A 208 5.24 -4.72 4.27
CA LEU A 208 4.86 -5.12 5.62
C LEU A 208 5.59 -6.40 6.01
N ARG A 209 6.35 -6.34 7.11
CA ARG A 209 7.08 -7.49 7.64
C ARG A 209 6.20 -8.38 8.50
N SER A 210 6.58 -9.66 8.60
CA SER A 210 5.88 -10.63 9.44
C SER A 210 5.86 -10.22 10.91
N ARG A 211 4.87 -10.71 11.66
CA ARG A 211 4.75 -10.46 13.11
C ARG A 211 6.02 -10.81 13.90
N HIS A 212 6.72 -11.88 13.50
CA HIS A 212 7.94 -12.33 14.18
C HIS A 212 9.10 -11.37 13.96
N THR A 213 9.23 -10.82 12.75
CA THR A 213 10.24 -9.82 12.41
C THR A 213 10.01 -8.54 13.22
N ILE A 214 8.77 -8.07 13.28
CA ILE A 214 8.42 -6.87 14.06
C ILE A 214 8.66 -7.11 15.56
N ALA A 215 8.27 -8.27 16.10
CA ALA A 215 8.51 -8.61 17.50
C ALA A 215 10.01 -8.60 17.87
N ARG A 216 10.89 -9.11 17.00
CA ARG A 216 12.35 -9.02 17.20
C ARG A 216 12.82 -7.57 17.21
N SER A 217 12.38 -6.78 16.22
CA SER A 217 12.74 -5.36 16.15
C SER A 217 12.28 -4.58 17.39
N ILE A 218 11.11 -4.89 17.96
CA ILE A 218 10.64 -4.28 19.21
C ILE A 218 11.59 -4.61 20.36
N ASN A 219 12.05 -5.86 20.47
CA ASN A 219 12.99 -6.27 21.52
C ASN A 219 14.34 -5.54 21.39
N ASP A 220 14.84 -5.37 20.16
CA ASP A 220 16.11 -4.66 19.90
C ASP A 220 16.00 -3.17 20.27
N ILE A 221 14.89 -2.54 19.88
CA ILE A 221 14.58 -1.15 20.24
C ILE A 221 14.45 -1.03 21.77
N ALA A 222 13.71 -1.92 22.41
CA ALA A 222 13.53 -1.91 23.86
C ALA A 222 14.84 -2.16 24.62
N ALA A 223 15.74 -3.00 24.10
CA ALA A 223 17.07 -3.20 24.67
C ALA A 223 17.90 -1.91 24.60
N THR A 224 17.87 -1.23 23.45
CA THR A 224 18.56 0.06 23.25
C THR A 224 18.05 1.12 24.23
N TYR A 225 16.72 1.25 24.36
CA TYR A 225 16.12 2.18 25.32
C TYR A 225 16.45 1.82 26.77
N ARG A 226 16.46 0.54 27.13
CA ARG A 226 16.84 0.10 28.48
C ARG A 226 18.28 0.46 28.83
N GLU A 227 19.22 0.30 27.90
CA GLU A 227 20.61 0.68 28.14
C GLU A 227 20.75 2.20 28.34
N HIS A 228 20.06 2.99 27.53
CA HIS A 228 20.01 4.44 27.69
C HIS A 228 19.39 4.87 29.04
N MET A 229 18.28 4.25 29.43
CA MET A 229 17.65 4.53 30.73
C MET A 229 18.54 4.10 31.90
N LYS A 230 19.21 2.95 31.80
CA LYS A 230 20.12 2.44 32.83
C LYS A 230 21.23 3.45 33.14
N GLN A 231 21.82 4.07 32.13
CA GLN A 231 22.84 5.11 32.33
C GLN A 231 22.31 6.29 33.16
N LYS A 232 21.10 6.77 32.84
CA LYS A 232 20.43 7.84 33.60
C LYS A 232 20.10 7.42 35.04
N LEU A 233 19.63 6.18 35.22
CA LEU A 233 19.26 5.65 36.54
C LEU A 233 20.48 5.44 37.43
N ILE A 234 21.62 5.00 36.89
CA ILE A 234 22.86 4.82 37.67
C ILE A 234 23.28 6.14 38.32
N GLU A 235 23.18 7.25 37.59
CA GLU A 235 23.47 8.58 38.13
C GLU A 235 22.52 8.93 39.29
N ARG A 236 21.20 8.78 39.09
CA ARG A 236 20.19 9.12 40.11
C ARG A 236 20.25 8.22 41.34
N LEU A 237 20.62 6.95 41.15
CA LEU A 237 20.78 5.99 42.23
C LEU A 237 21.91 6.38 43.18
N LYS A 238 23.02 6.94 42.66
CA LYS A 238 24.14 7.43 43.49
C LYS A 238 23.69 8.50 44.49
N TYR A 239 22.74 9.35 44.08
CA TYR A 239 22.16 10.40 44.92
C TYR A 239 20.95 9.93 45.73
N ARG A 240 20.61 8.64 45.72
CA ARG A 240 19.42 8.07 46.36
C ARG A 240 18.12 8.78 45.95
N ALA A 241 18.05 9.26 44.71
CA ALA A 241 16.95 10.06 44.18
C ALA A 241 16.05 9.24 43.25
N ILE A 242 15.75 8.00 43.61
CA ILE A 242 14.84 7.11 42.87
C ILE A 242 13.77 6.64 43.83
N THR A 243 12.52 6.79 43.43
CA THR A 243 11.37 6.20 44.11
C THR A 243 10.80 5.08 43.25
N ILE A 244 10.48 3.95 43.88
CA ILE A 244 9.79 2.84 43.22
C ILE A 244 8.37 2.82 43.75
N CYS A 245 7.40 2.92 42.85
CA CYS A 245 5.97 2.84 43.13
C CYS A 245 5.46 1.49 42.62
N PRO A 246 5.39 0.45 43.48
CA PRO A 246 4.77 -0.81 43.12
C PRO A 246 3.25 -0.64 43.05
N ASP A 247 2.65 -1.14 41.98
CA ASP A 247 1.20 -1.24 41.80
C ASP A 247 0.82 -2.71 41.65
N PHE A 248 -0.14 -3.18 42.43
CA PHE A 248 -0.52 -4.59 42.48
C PHE A 248 -2.02 -4.73 42.31
N TRP A 249 -2.43 -5.56 41.36
CA TRP A 249 -3.84 -5.87 41.13
C TRP A 249 -4.01 -7.31 40.66
N THR A 250 -5.20 -7.86 40.86
CA THR A 250 -5.56 -9.21 40.41
C THR A 250 -6.70 -9.13 39.41
N ASP A 251 -6.51 -9.73 38.24
CA ASP A 251 -7.57 -9.98 37.27
C ASP A 251 -8.29 -11.27 37.69
N THR A 252 -9.46 -11.11 38.31
CA THR A 252 -10.28 -12.22 38.82
C THR A 252 -10.88 -13.08 37.71
N TYR A 253 -11.06 -12.53 36.51
CA TYR A 253 -11.56 -13.29 35.37
C TYR A 253 -10.51 -14.26 34.85
N LYS A 254 -9.25 -13.81 34.76
CA LYS A 254 -8.13 -14.64 34.32
C LYS A 254 -7.46 -15.43 35.45
N ASN A 255 -7.78 -15.13 36.70
CA ASN A 255 -7.08 -15.62 37.90
C ASN A 255 -5.56 -15.37 37.84
N ILE A 256 -5.16 -14.15 37.42
CA ILE A 256 -3.75 -13.74 37.35
C ILE A 256 -3.56 -12.47 38.18
N SER A 257 -2.51 -12.46 39.01
CA SER A 257 -2.04 -11.26 39.70
C SER A 257 -0.92 -10.59 38.92
N TYR A 258 -0.96 -9.26 38.87
CA TYR A 258 0.02 -8.42 38.17
C TYR A 258 0.71 -7.50 39.19
N LEU A 259 2.02 -7.31 38.98
CA LEU A 259 2.83 -6.33 39.70
C LEU A 259 3.44 -5.36 38.69
N GLY A 260 2.93 -4.14 38.65
CA GLY A 260 3.54 -3.02 37.96
C GLY A 260 4.60 -2.37 38.84
N LEU A 261 5.74 -2.00 38.26
CA LEU A 261 6.78 -1.23 38.96
C LEU A 261 7.05 0.05 38.17
N ASN A 262 6.70 1.20 38.74
CA ASN A 262 6.99 2.50 38.17
C ASN A 262 8.18 3.14 38.89
N LEU A 263 9.16 3.63 38.13
CA LEU A 263 10.34 4.34 38.63
C LEU A 263 10.13 5.84 38.41
N THR A 264 10.22 6.64 39.48
CA THR A 264 10.14 8.11 39.45
C THR A 264 11.40 8.74 40.01
#